data_AF-A0A820IR29-F1
#
_entry.id   AF-A0A820IR29-F1
#
_cell.length_a   1.000
_cell.length_b   1.000
_cell.length_c   1.000
_cell.angle_alpha   90.00
_cell.angle_beta   90.00
_cell.angle_gamma   90.00
#
_symmetry.space_group_name_H-M   'P 1'
#
loop_
_entity.id
_entity.type
_entity.pdbx_description
1 polymer ?
#
loop_
_entity_poly.entity_id
_entity_poly.type
_entity_poly.pdbx_seq_one_letter_code
_entity_poly.pdbx_strand_id
1 'polypeptide(L)'
;MKDETLFNSLLIEAEYFRLHSLIDKLTEIPFPNGTLLQKEHQKKLNEFYGKTNQRWELIYKATRDGFDANTFHSRCNNKGPTMTIIQSNNNYLFGGYTTIPWTSDDSYKNDTTAFLFTLTNPHNIPPTKYLINPGNAANTVFHHNSYGPYFGAGPDMYLANGSNWNNSSL
;
A
#
# COMPACT_ATOMS: atom_id res chain seq x y z
N MET A 1 -17.53 -23.38 -2.19
CA MET A 1 -18.88 -23.72 -1.67
C MET A 1 -18.91 -24.37 -0.29
N LYS A 2 -17.81 -24.90 0.29
CA LYS A 2 -17.81 -25.53 1.64
C LYS A 2 -17.35 -24.62 2.81
N ASP A 3 -16.93 -23.39 2.53
CA ASP A 3 -16.25 -22.52 3.52
C ASP A 3 -17.21 -21.53 4.21
N GLU A 4 -18.25 -21.09 3.51
CA GLU A 4 -19.16 -20.03 3.97
C GLU A 4 -20.08 -20.51 5.12
N THR A 5 -20.51 -21.77 5.08
CA THR A 5 -21.36 -22.36 6.14
C THR A 5 -20.60 -22.51 7.45
N LEU A 6 -19.30 -22.85 7.39
CA LEU A 6 -18.44 -23.02 8.57
C LEU A 6 -18.09 -21.67 9.21
N PHE A 7 -17.80 -20.66 8.40
CA PHE A 7 -17.56 -19.31 8.89
C PHE A 7 -18.78 -18.76 9.63
N ASN A 8 -19.98 -18.91 9.05
CA ASN A 8 -21.23 -18.45 9.67
C ASN A 8 -21.51 -19.18 10.99
N SER A 9 -21.32 -20.50 11.06
CA SER A 9 -21.49 -21.23 12.33
C SER A 9 -20.50 -20.77 13.40
N LEU A 10 -19.23 -20.56 13.02
CA LEU A 10 -18.19 -20.11 13.94
C LEU A 10 -18.45 -18.69 14.46
N LEU A 11 -18.97 -17.80 13.61
CA LEU A 11 -19.35 -16.44 14.01
C LEU A 11 -20.51 -16.46 15.01
N ILE A 12 -21.56 -17.25 14.74
CA ILE A 12 -22.70 -17.40 15.65
C ILE A 12 -22.25 -17.92 17.02
N GLU A 13 -21.36 -18.91 17.06
CA GLU A 13 -20.80 -19.41 18.31
C GLU A 13 -19.97 -18.34 19.04
N ALA A 14 -19.12 -17.61 18.32
CA ALA A 14 -18.32 -16.53 18.90
C ALA A 14 -19.20 -15.42 19.51
N GLU A 15 -20.30 -15.06 18.84
CA GLU A 15 -21.31 -14.12 19.33
C GLU A 15 -22.04 -14.66 20.57
N TYR A 16 -22.47 -15.93 20.54
CA TYR A 16 -23.14 -16.59 21.66
C TYR A 16 -22.29 -16.59 22.93
N PHE A 17 -21.00 -16.91 22.80
CA PHE A 17 -20.05 -16.92 23.91
C PHE A 17 -19.43 -15.55 24.23
N ARG A 18 -19.81 -14.48 23.52
CA ARG A 18 -19.26 -13.11 23.67
C ARG A 18 -17.74 -13.07 23.57
N LEU A 19 -17.18 -13.81 22.63
CA LEU A 19 -15.74 -13.87 22.35
C LEU A 19 -15.31 -12.66 21.51
N HIS A 20 -15.30 -11.46 22.09
CA HIS A 20 -15.05 -10.19 21.40
C HIS A 20 -13.81 -10.23 20.48
N SER A 21 -12.68 -10.76 20.95
CA SER A 21 -11.45 -10.86 20.14
C SER A 21 -11.58 -11.81 18.94
N LEU A 22 -12.43 -12.84 19.04
CA LEU A 22 -12.69 -13.77 17.96
C LEU A 22 -13.66 -13.15 16.94
N ILE A 23 -14.72 -12.48 17.43
CA ILE A 23 -15.65 -11.72 16.60
C ILE A 23 -14.87 -10.70 15.77
N ASP A 24 -14.03 -9.88 16.41
CA ASP A 24 -13.20 -8.88 15.75
C ASP A 24 -12.34 -9.48 14.63
N LYS A 25 -11.80 -10.69 14.83
CA LYS A 25 -10.95 -11.37 13.86
C LYS A 25 -11.72 -12.03 12.71
N LEU A 26 -12.95 -12.47 12.99
CA LEU A 26 -13.86 -13.04 11.99
C LEU A 26 -14.47 -11.94 11.13
N THR A 27 -14.85 -10.82 11.73
CA THR A 27 -15.46 -9.67 11.04
C THR A 27 -14.43 -8.67 10.51
N GLU A 28 -13.13 -8.92 10.67
CA GLU A 28 -12.09 -8.02 10.17
C GLU A 28 -12.18 -7.91 8.65
N ILE A 29 -12.62 -6.76 8.16
CA ILE A 29 -12.61 -6.41 6.74
C ILE A 29 -11.20 -5.95 6.40
N PRO A 30 -10.45 -6.69 5.56
CA PRO A 30 -9.13 -6.26 5.16
C PRO A 30 -9.22 -4.96 4.38
N PHE A 31 -8.45 -3.93 4.77
CA PHE A 31 -8.47 -2.60 4.18
C PHE A 31 -9.88 -2.03 3.94
N PRO A 32 -10.58 -1.55 4.99
CA PRO A 32 -11.92 -1.00 4.83
C PRO A 32 -11.94 0.10 3.75
N ASN A 33 -12.95 0.03 2.86
CA ASN A 33 -13.11 0.90 1.67
C ASN A 33 -12.10 0.67 0.53
N GLY A 34 -11.13 -0.24 0.70
CA GLY A 34 -10.27 -0.76 -0.35
C GLY A 34 -10.93 -1.93 -1.07
N THR A 35 -10.77 -1.99 -2.39
CA THR A 35 -11.28 -3.12 -3.20
C THR A 35 -10.17 -3.88 -3.91
N LEU A 36 -8.92 -3.42 -3.76
CA LEU A 36 -7.78 -3.95 -4.50
C LEU A 36 -7.13 -5.15 -3.80
N LEU A 37 -7.19 -5.18 -2.48
CA LEU A 37 -6.42 -6.09 -1.65
C LEU A 37 -7.33 -7.13 -0.98
N GLN A 38 -6.80 -8.35 -0.85
CA GLN A 38 -7.45 -9.45 -0.15
C GLN A 38 -6.77 -9.66 1.21
N LYS A 39 -7.34 -10.53 2.05
CA LYS A 39 -6.82 -10.84 3.40
C LYS A 39 -5.36 -11.32 3.37
N GLU A 40 -4.99 -12.11 2.37
CA GLU A 40 -3.61 -12.59 2.19
C GLU A 40 -2.61 -11.46 1.86
N HIS A 41 -3.04 -10.47 1.06
CA HIS A 41 -2.23 -9.29 0.79
C HIS A 41 -2.00 -8.49 2.06
N GLN A 42 -3.04 -8.27 2.89
CA GLN A 42 -2.88 -7.57 4.18
C GLN A 42 -1.87 -8.27 5.08
N LYS A 43 -1.98 -9.60 5.21
CA LYS A 43 -1.04 -10.39 6.01
C LYS A 43 0.40 -10.16 5.54
N LYS A 44 0.64 -10.23 4.23
CA LYS A 44 1.98 -10.06 3.66
C LYS A 44 2.51 -8.63 3.81
N LEU A 45 1.68 -7.62 3.60
CA LEU A 45 2.06 -6.21 3.81
C LEU A 45 2.38 -5.92 5.28
N ASN A 46 1.63 -6.51 6.21
CA ASN A 46 1.89 -6.43 7.65
C ASN A 46 3.20 -7.14 8.05
N GLU A 47 3.52 -8.27 7.41
CA GLU A 47 4.82 -8.94 7.55
C GLU A 47 5.96 -8.04 7.05
N PHE A 48 5.82 -7.40 5.88
CA PHE A 48 6.82 -6.47 5.34
C PHE A 48 7.04 -5.24 6.23
N TYR A 49 5.96 -4.71 6.81
CA TYR A 49 6.00 -3.62 7.77
C TYR A 49 6.62 -4.04 9.11
N GLY A 50 6.55 -5.32 9.48
CA GLY A 50 7.11 -5.86 10.73
C GLY A 50 6.12 -5.89 11.90
N LYS A 51 4.82 -5.71 11.65
CA LYS A 51 3.77 -5.80 12.68
C LYS A 51 2.53 -6.50 12.12
N THR A 52 2.31 -7.72 12.57
CA THR A 52 1.30 -8.66 12.06
C THR A 52 -0.15 -8.16 12.20
N ASN A 53 -0.44 -7.42 13.27
CA ASN A 53 -1.77 -6.85 13.56
C ASN A 53 -1.87 -5.37 13.19
N GLN A 54 -1.07 -4.90 12.22
CA GLN A 54 -1.16 -3.52 11.77
C GLN A 54 -2.48 -3.27 11.02
N ARG A 55 -3.14 -2.17 11.37
CA ARG A 55 -4.33 -1.67 10.66
C ARG A 55 -3.93 -0.46 9.82
N TRP A 56 -4.48 -0.39 8.61
CA TRP A 56 -4.21 0.68 7.66
C TRP A 56 -5.50 1.43 7.36
N GLU A 57 -5.40 2.74 7.23
CA GLU A 57 -6.49 3.61 6.80
C GLU A 57 -6.28 3.99 5.33
N LEU A 58 -7.34 3.83 4.52
CA LEU A 58 -7.30 4.23 3.12
C LEU A 58 -7.51 5.74 2.98
N ILE A 59 -6.41 6.50 2.84
CA ILE A 59 -6.45 7.96 2.71
C ILE A 59 -6.62 8.45 1.26
N TYR A 60 -6.28 7.63 0.27
CA TYR A 60 -6.35 7.95 -1.16
C TYR A 60 -6.59 6.70 -2.00
N LYS A 61 -7.46 6.81 -3.02
CA LYS A 61 -7.70 5.77 -4.02
C LYS A 61 -7.92 6.44 -5.38
N ALA A 62 -6.99 6.24 -6.32
CA ALA A 62 -7.03 6.93 -7.61
C ALA A 62 -8.36 6.74 -8.39
N THR A 63 -8.94 5.54 -8.38
CA THR A 63 -10.23 5.27 -9.04
C THR A 63 -11.44 5.93 -8.36
N ARG A 64 -11.29 6.44 -7.13
CA ARG A 64 -12.31 7.18 -6.40
C ARG A 64 -12.05 8.69 -6.44
N ASP A 65 -10.80 9.08 -6.21
CA ASP A 65 -10.43 10.47 -5.95
C ASP A 65 -9.89 11.19 -7.22
N GLY A 66 -9.44 10.44 -8.21
CA GLY A 66 -8.75 10.94 -9.41
C GLY A 66 -7.28 10.54 -9.44
N PHE A 67 -6.71 10.46 -10.66
CA PHE A 67 -5.33 10.02 -10.91
C PHE A 67 -4.31 11.17 -11.01
N ASP A 68 -4.75 12.41 -10.75
CA ASP A 68 -3.90 13.59 -10.84
C ASP A 68 -2.99 13.73 -9.61
N ALA A 69 -1.76 14.22 -9.82
CA ALA A 69 -0.78 14.44 -8.77
C ALA A 69 -1.30 15.41 -7.68
N ASN A 70 -2.02 16.45 -8.10
CA ASN A 70 -2.66 17.40 -7.17
C ASN A 70 -3.65 16.71 -6.23
N THR A 71 -4.43 15.75 -6.72
CA THR A 71 -5.36 14.98 -5.90
C THR A 71 -4.59 14.14 -4.88
N PHE A 72 -3.55 13.43 -5.32
CA PHE A 72 -2.68 12.67 -4.41
C PHE A 72 -2.14 13.57 -3.29
N HIS A 73 -1.54 14.72 -3.64
CA HIS A 73 -0.97 15.63 -2.65
C HIS A 73 -2.02 16.24 -1.72
N SER A 74 -3.22 16.57 -2.21
CA SER A 74 -4.31 17.07 -1.36
C SER A 74 -4.76 16.06 -0.29
N ARG A 75 -4.60 14.76 -0.56
CA ARG A 75 -5.01 13.67 0.34
C ARG A 75 -3.88 13.15 1.22
N CYS A 76 -2.67 13.06 0.66
CA CYS A 76 -1.54 12.35 1.26
C CYS A 76 -0.49 13.26 1.88
N ASN A 77 -0.43 14.56 1.53
CA ASN A 77 0.56 15.44 2.14
C ASN A 77 0.36 15.54 3.65
N ASN A 78 1.48 15.56 4.38
CA ASN A 78 1.54 15.57 5.84
C ASN A 78 0.85 14.36 6.51
N LYS A 79 0.59 13.29 5.77
CA LYS A 79 0.16 11.98 6.28
C LYS A 79 1.36 11.04 6.28
N GLY A 80 1.50 10.22 7.31
CA GLY A 80 2.62 9.27 7.38
C GLY A 80 2.66 8.48 8.69
N PRO A 81 3.26 7.29 8.70
CA PRO A 81 3.88 6.58 7.55
C PRO A 81 2.84 6.15 6.50
N THR A 82 3.25 5.98 5.24
CA THR A 82 2.34 5.57 4.16
C THR A 82 2.84 4.34 3.41
N MET A 83 1.88 3.54 2.94
CA MET A 83 2.11 2.41 2.05
C MET A 83 1.32 2.62 0.77
N THR A 84 2.03 2.76 -0.35
CA THR A 84 1.46 2.90 -1.68
C THR A 84 1.30 1.51 -2.30
N ILE A 85 0.13 1.24 -2.88
CA ILE A 85 -0.16 0.01 -3.62
C ILE A 85 -0.60 0.40 -5.03
N ILE A 86 0.05 -0.19 -6.02
CA ILE A 86 -0.18 0.03 -7.45
C ILE A 86 -0.66 -1.28 -8.05
N GLN A 87 -1.69 -1.19 -8.90
CA GLN A 87 -2.10 -2.25 -9.81
C GLN A 87 -1.74 -1.82 -11.22
N SER A 88 -0.89 -2.60 -11.90
CA SER A 88 -0.64 -2.36 -13.33
C SER A 88 -1.83 -2.80 -14.19
N ASN A 89 -1.81 -2.41 -15.47
CA ASN A 89 -2.78 -2.87 -16.48
C ASN A 89 -2.82 -4.41 -16.62
N ASN A 90 -1.73 -5.09 -16.28
CA ASN A 90 -1.64 -6.56 -16.28
C ASN A 90 -2.01 -7.19 -14.92
N ASN A 91 -2.69 -6.44 -14.05
CA ASN A 91 -3.12 -6.86 -12.71
C ASN A 91 -1.99 -7.23 -11.73
N TYR A 92 -0.75 -6.80 -12.00
CA TYR A 92 0.35 -6.98 -11.05
C TYR A 92 0.28 -5.96 -9.93
N LEU A 93 0.48 -6.44 -8.69
CA LEU A 93 0.41 -5.68 -7.46
C LEU A 93 1.82 -5.46 -6.91
N PHE A 94 2.20 -4.20 -6.77
CA PHE A 94 3.50 -3.77 -6.26
C PHE A 94 3.38 -2.40 -5.62
N GLY A 95 4.45 -1.88 -5.04
CA GLY A 95 4.40 -0.57 -4.44
C GLY A 95 5.61 -0.26 -3.57
N GLY A 96 5.42 0.72 -2.69
CA GLY A 96 6.46 1.26 -1.84
C GLY A 96 5.93 1.76 -0.51
N TYR A 97 6.80 1.76 0.50
CA TYR A 97 6.53 2.25 1.84
C TYR A 97 7.53 3.34 2.20
N THR A 98 7.06 4.38 2.88
CA THR A 98 7.93 5.38 3.51
C THR A 98 7.34 5.85 4.85
N THR A 99 8.23 6.12 5.81
CA THR A 99 7.94 6.82 7.06
C THR A 99 7.83 8.32 6.91
N ILE A 100 8.36 8.89 5.84
CA ILE A 100 8.41 10.33 5.64
C ILE A 100 7.06 10.81 5.11
N PRO A 101 6.40 11.78 5.80
CA PRO A 101 5.16 12.35 5.28
C PRO A 101 5.39 13.08 3.97
N TRP A 102 4.56 12.81 2.97
CA TRP A 102 4.64 13.46 1.66
C TRP A 102 4.50 14.99 1.79
N THR A 103 5.23 15.70 0.94
CA THR A 103 5.13 17.15 0.72
C THR A 103 5.11 17.42 -0.78
N SER A 104 5.12 18.70 -1.17
CA SER A 104 5.19 19.13 -2.57
C SER A 104 6.21 20.27 -2.70
N ASP A 105 7.36 20.12 -2.03
CA ASP A 105 8.42 21.12 -1.96
C ASP A 105 9.58 20.86 -2.94
N ASP A 106 9.34 19.97 -3.90
CA ASP A 106 10.22 19.65 -5.03
C ASP A 106 11.63 19.25 -4.58
N SER A 107 11.68 18.45 -3.50
CA SER A 107 12.93 18.03 -2.87
C SER A 107 12.98 16.54 -2.55
N TYR A 108 14.19 16.01 -2.52
CA TYR A 108 14.44 14.64 -2.08
C TYR A 108 14.44 14.55 -0.55
N LYS A 109 13.86 13.47 -0.02
CA LYS A 109 13.91 13.13 1.40
C LYS A 109 14.62 11.79 1.62
N ASN A 110 15.19 11.65 2.81
CA ASN A 110 15.91 10.46 3.23
C ASN A 110 15.07 9.66 4.22
N ASP A 111 14.88 8.39 3.92
CA ASP A 111 14.16 7.43 4.73
C ASP A 111 14.90 6.10 4.69
N THR A 112 15.74 5.82 5.69
CA THR A 112 16.50 4.56 5.75
C THR A 112 15.61 3.33 5.95
N THR A 113 14.33 3.52 6.26
CA THR A 113 13.36 2.46 6.48
C THR A 113 12.40 2.25 5.30
N ALA A 114 12.48 3.10 4.27
CA ALA A 114 11.69 2.93 3.07
C ALA A 114 12.07 1.63 2.34
N PHE A 115 11.09 1.08 1.64
CA PHE A 115 11.28 -0.14 0.86
C PHE A 115 10.28 -0.20 -0.28
N LEU A 116 10.66 -0.88 -1.35
CA LEU A 116 9.75 -1.30 -2.41
C LEU A 116 9.31 -2.74 -2.17
N PHE A 117 8.22 -3.15 -2.81
CA PHE A 117 7.78 -4.53 -2.76
C PHE A 117 7.00 -4.93 -4.02
N THR A 118 6.96 -6.23 -4.27
CA THR A 118 6.00 -6.88 -5.16
C THR A 118 5.16 -7.87 -4.36
N LEU A 119 3.87 -7.94 -4.67
CA LEU A 119 2.96 -9.00 -4.23
C LEU A 119 2.70 -9.98 -5.38
N THR A 120 2.52 -9.46 -6.60
CA THR A 120 2.43 -10.23 -7.85
C THR A 120 3.22 -9.52 -8.95
N ASN A 121 3.78 -10.28 -9.89
CA ASN A 121 4.67 -9.77 -10.95
C ASN A 121 4.72 -10.76 -12.13
N PRO A 122 5.19 -10.33 -13.32
CA PRO A 122 5.24 -11.18 -14.52
C PRO A 122 6.22 -12.35 -14.43
N HIS A 123 7.11 -12.35 -13.44
CA HIS A 123 8.16 -13.36 -13.29
C HIS A 123 7.83 -14.42 -12.24
N ASN A 124 6.59 -14.41 -11.70
CA ASN A 124 6.15 -15.30 -10.63
C ASN A 124 7.08 -15.29 -9.40
N ILE A 125 7.77 -14.16 -9.17
CA ILE A 125 8.57 -13.98 -7.97
C ILE A 125 7.59 -13.96 -6.80
N PRO A 126 7.80 -14.75 -5.73
CA PRO A 126 6.97 -14.69 -4.54
C PRO A 126 6.91 -13.26 -3.99
N PRO A 127 5.91 -12.91 -3.17
CA PRO A 127 5.87 -11.60 -2.54
C PRO A 127 7.20 -11.26 -1.87
N THR A 128 7.85 -10.19 -2.35
CA THR A 128 9.22 -9.84 -2.00
C THR A 128 9.31 -8.37 -1.61
N LYS A 129 10.09 -8.10 -0.56
CA LYS A 129 10.42 -6.76 -0.06
C LYS A 129 11.86 -6.42 -0.47
N TYR A 130 12.04 -5.24 -1.06
CA TYR A 130 13.31 -4.70 -1.51
C TYR A 130 13.72 -3.53 -0.63
N LEU A 131 14.77 -3.74 0.17
CA LEU A 131 15.31 -2.74 1.08
C LEU A 131 16.17 -1.73 0.32
N ILE A 132 16.27 -0.52 0.87
CA ILE A 132 17.24 0.47 0.41
C ILE A 132 18.66 -0.10 0.50
N ASN A 133 19.45 0.17 -0.54
CA ASN A 133 20.88 -0.04 -0.50
C ASN A 133 21.50 0.95 0.52
N PRO A 134 22.15 0.49 1.60
CA PRO A 134 22.72 1.38 2.62
C PRO A 134 23.70 2.43 2.06
N GLY A 135 24.38 2.12 0.96
CA GLY A 135 25.29 3.06 0.27
C GLY A 135 24.56 4.22 -0.44
N ASN A 136 23.25 4.10 -0.66
CA ASN A 136 22.39 5.05 -1.39
C ASN A 136 21.19 5.47 -0.54
N ALA A 137 21.36 5.63 0.78
CA ALA A 137 20.29 6.05 1.68
C ALA A 137 19.91 7.53 1.56
N ALA A 138 20.63 8.30 0.73
CA ALA A 138 20.23 9.64 0.33
C ALA A 138 19.20 9.56 -0.81
N ASN A 139 18.27 10.51 -0.84
CA ASN A 139 17.34 10.70 -1.96
C ASN A 139 16.41 9.50 -2.21
N THR A 140 15.86 8.93 -1.14
CA THR A 140 15.04 7.71 -1.17
C THR A 140 13.61 7.95 -1.66
N VAL A 141 13.07 9.15 -1.45
CA VAL A 141 11.75 9.56 -1.96
C VAL A 141 11.85 10.99 -2.47
N PHE A 142 11.08 11.32 -3.51
CA PHE A 142 11.07 12.66 -4.11
C PHE A 142 9.70 13.30 -3.97
N HIS A 143 9.64 14.50 -3.41
CA HIS A 143 8.38 15.17 -3.06
C HIS A 143 8.03 16.25 -4.07
N HIS A 144 7.87 15.83 -5.32
CA HIS A 144 7.62 16.73 -6.44
C HIS A 144 6.14 16.93 -6.71
N ASN A 145 5.71 18.18 -6.83
CA ASN A 145 4.31 18.56 -6.90
C ASN A 145 3.53 17.98 -8.10
N SER A 146 4.23 17.63 -9.18
CA SER A 146 3.63 17.14 -10.43
C SER A 146 3.62 15.61 -10.55
N TYR A 147 4.08 14.90 -9.53
CA TYR A 147 4.08 13.44 -9.49
C TYR A 147 3.25 12.93 -8.31
N GLY A 148 2.80 11.69 -8.39
CA GLY A 148 2.27 10.99 -7.23
C GLY A 148 3.40 10.52 -6.30
N PRO A 149 3.27 9.33 -5.71
CA PRO A 149 4.37 8.68 -5.01
C PRO A 149 5.58 8.50 -5.93
N TYR A 150 6.77 8.82 -5.41
CA TYR A 150 8.04 8.74 -6.14
C TYR A 150 9.14 8.21 -5.22
N PHE A 151 9.77 7.09 -5.61
CA PHE A 151 10.78 6.38 -4.85
C PHE A 151 12.08 6.24 -5.66
N GLY A 152 13.23 6.49 -5.01
CA GLY A 152 14.58 6.38 -5.56
C GLY A 152 15.09 7.65 -6.27
N ALA A 153 16.41 7.80 -6.36
CA ALA A 153 17.09 8.98 -6.93
C ALA A 153 17.22 8.97 -8.48
N GLY A 154 16.73 7.91 -9.13
CA GLY A 154 16.78 7.73 -10.58
C GLY A 154 15.68 6.78 -11.03
N PRO A 155 14.43 7.23 -10.89
CA PRO A 155 13.39 6.60 -10.07
C PRO A 155 13.35 5.08 -10.20
N ASP A 156 13.23 4.41 -9.06
CA ASP A 156 12.93 2.97 -9.03
C ASP A 156 11.42 2.72 -9.25
N MET A 157 10.58 3.67 -8.83
CA MET A 157 9.14 3.65 -9.04
C MET A 157 8.55 5.05 -8.93
N TYR A 158 7.71 5.47 -9.88
CA TYR A 158 6.90 6.68 -9.73
C TYR A 158 5.59 6.65 -10.51
N LEU A 159 4.60 7.37 -10.01
CA LEU A 159 3.35 7.62 -10.74
C LEU A 159 3.32 9.01 -11.35
N ALA A 160 3.16 9.06 -12.66
CA ALA A 160 2.95 10.30 -13.39
C ALA A 160 1.57 10.92 -13.11
N ASN A 161 1.46 12.23 -13.30
CA ASN A 161 0.17 12.91 -13.32
C ASN A 161 -0.73 12.28 -14.39
N GLY A 162 -1.96 11.91 -14.03
CA GLY A 162 -2.88 11.31 -14.98
C GLY A 162 -2.46 9.90 -15.42
N SER A 163 -1.87 9.13 -14.52
CA SER A 163 -1.29 7.79 -14.80
C SER A 163 -2.27 6.77 -15.40
N ASN A 164 -3.57 7.05 -15.48
CA ASN A 164 -4.56 6.21 -16.16
C ASN A 164 -4.65 6.43 -17.69
N TRP A 165 -4.04 7.48 -18.26
CA TRP A 165 -4.15 7.79 -19.70
C TRP A 165 -2.81 8.03 -20.41
N ASN A 166 -1.69 7.88 -19.70
CA ASN A 166 -0.35 7.95 -20.27
C ASN A 166 0.54 6.81 -19.76
N ASN A 167 1.67 6.61 -20.43
CA ASN A 167 2.68 5.60 -20.07
C ASN A 167 3.94 6.25 -19.49
N SER A 168 3.79 7.38 -18.81
CA SER A 168 4.90 8.13 -18.23
C SER A 168 5.21 7.71 -16.80
N SER A 169 4.54 6.69 -16.25
CA SER A 169 4.88 6.11 -14.94
C SER A 169 5.95 5.02 -15.11
N LEU A 170 6.75 4.77 -14.08
CA LEU A 170 7.75 3.71 -14.04
C LEU A 170 7.49 2.77 -12.85
#